data_AF-A0A6B3F625-F1
#
_entry.id   AF-A0A6B3F625-F1
#
_cell.length_a   1.000
_cell.length_b   1.000
_cell.length_c   1.000
_cell.angle_alpha   90.00
_cell.angle_beta   90.00
_cell.angle_gamma   90.00
#
_symmetry.space_group_name_H-M   'P 1'
#
loop_
_entity.id
_entity.type
_entity.pdbx_description
1 polymer ?
#
loop_
_entity_poly.entity_id
_entity_poly.type
_entity_poly.pdbx_seq_one_letter_code
_entity_poly.pdbx_strand_id
1 'polypeptide(L)' 'MKLLAFVGRRLAGAAVLLVVLSAVIFAATAVLPGDAVSAVAGVEASEAQRAEVRAELGLDRPAAERYADWLTNAV' A
#
# COMPACT_ATOMS: atom_id res chain seq x y z
N MET A 1 8.57 -23.52 28.49
CA MET A 1 7.83 -23.84 27.23
C MET A 1 6.50 -23.07 27.09
N LYS A 2 5.66 -22.94 28.14
CA LYS A 2 4.39 -22.17 28.08
C LYS A 2 4.56 -20.68 27.72
N LEU A 3 5.63 -20.04 28.22
CA LEU A 3 5.92 -18.62 27.93
C LEU A 3 6.28 -18.38 26.47
N LEU A 4 7.12 -19.23 25.86
CA LEU A 4 7.48 -19.15 24.43
C LEU A 4 6.24 -19.32 23.53
N ALA A 5 5.36 -20.28 23.83
CA ALA A 5 4.10 -20.45 23.10
C ALA A 5 3.15 -19.24 23.27
N PHE A 6 3.11 -18.64 24.46
CA PHE A 6 2.34 -17.44 24.73
C PHE A 6 2.87 -16.22 23.95
N VAL A 7 4.18 -15.99 23.99
CA VAL A 7 4.85 -14.91 23.25
C VAL A 7 4.67 -15.12 21.74
N GLY A 8 4.90 -16.33 21.23
CA GLY A 8 4.70 -16.65 19.82
C GLY A 8 3.27 -16.38 19.34
N ARG A 9 2.25 -16.78 20.13
CA ARG A 9 0.84 -16.50 19.82
C ARG A 9 0.52 -15.00 19.83
N ARG A 10 1.10 -14.24 20.77
CA ARG A 10 0.93 -12.78 20.82
C ARG A 10 1.58 -12.09 19.62
N LEU A 11 2.79 -12.51 19.25
CA LEU A 11 3.50 -11.97 18.08
C LEU A 11 2.78 -12.31 16.78
N ALA A 12 2.27 -13.53 16.63
CA ALA A 12 1.46 -13.90 15.47
C ALA A 12 0.19 -13.04 15.36
N GLY A 13 -0.53 -12.84 16.47
CA GLY A 13 -1.70 -11.96 16.49
C GLY A 13 -1.36 -10.51 16.13
N ALA A 14 -0.25 -9.98 16.66
CA ALA A 14 0.23 -8.64 16.32
C ALA A 14 0.63 -8.53 14.84
N ALA A 15 1.32 -9.52 14.29
CA ALA A 15 1.70 -9.55 12.88
C ALA A 15 0.48 -9.57 11.96
N VAL A 16 -0.53 -10.40 12.27
CA VAL A 16 -1.79 -10.42 11.51
C VAL A 16 -2.49 -9.06 11.57
N LEU A 17 -2.56 -8.45 12.76
CA LEU A 17 -3.17 -7.12 12.91
C LEU A 17 -2.44 -6.06 12.08
N LEU A 18 -1.10 -6.08 12.07
CA LEU A 18 -0.28 -5.17 11.27
C LEU A 18 -0.55 -5.35 9.77
N VAL A 19 -0.63 -6.58 9.28
CA VAL A 19 -0.95 -6.86 7.87
C VAL A 19 -2.34 -6.36 7.53
N VAL A 20 -3.34 -6.60 8.39
CA VAL A 20 -4.71 -6.13 8.18
C VAL A 20 -4.76 -4.60 8.14
N LEU A 21 -4.13 -3.91 9.11
CA LEU A 21 -4.08 -2.44 9.10
C LEU A 21 -3.36 -1.91 7.86
N SER A 22 -2.24 -2.52 7.47
CA SER A 22 -1.51 -2.17 6.26
C SER A 22 -2.38 -2.29 5.01
N ALA A 23 -3.12 -3.38 4.85
CA ALA A 23 -4.04 -3.57 3.73
C ALA A 23 -5.18 -2.55 3.74
N VAL A 24 -5.72 -2.21 4.92
CA VAL A 24 -6.74 -1.16 5.07
C VAL A 24 -6.20 0.21 4.66
N ILE A 25 -5.00 0.57 5.10
CA ILE A 25 -4.36 1.84 4.74
C ILE A 25 -4.13 1.91 3.22
N PHE A 26 -3.57 0.85 2.63
CA PHE A 26 -3.38 0.75 1.18
C PHE A 26 -4.72 0.93 0.42
N ALA A 27 -5.77 0.23 0.85
CA ALA A 27 -7.09 0.35 0.23
C ALA A 27 -7.67 1.76 0.39
N ALA A 28 -7.54 2.37 1.58
CA ALA A 28 -8.00 3.73 1.83
C ALA A 28 -7.28 4.75 0.93
N THR A 29 -5.96 4.59 0.71
CA THR A 29 -5.19 5.44 -0.21
C THR A 29 -5.61 5.30 -1.67
N ALA A 30 -6.14 4.15 -2.08
CA ALA A 30 -6.65 3.95 -3.43
C ALA A 30 -8.02 4.61 -3.67
N VAL A 31 -8.78 4.91 -2.61
CA VAL A 31 -10.15 5.45 -2.67
C VAL A 31 -10.19 6.96 -2.34
N LEU A 32 -9.11 7.51 -1.80
CA LEU A 32 -8.98 8.94 -1.51
C LEU A 32 -9.29 9.80 -2.77
N PRO A 33 -10.13 10.85 -2.65
CA PRO A 33 -10.36 11.79 -3.73
C PRO A 33 -9.07 12.57 -4.01
N GLY A 34 -8.50 12.33 -5.19
CA GLY A 34 -7.11 12.69 -5.52
C GLY A 34 -6.26 11.41 -5.54
N ASP A 35 -6.02 10.88 -6.73
CA ASP A 35 -5.17 9.69 -6.90
C ASP A 35 -3.69 10.04 -6.71
N ALA A 36 -2.85 9.02 -6.49
CA ALA A 36 -1.40 9.20 -6.39
C ALA A 36 -0.82 9.94 -7.62
N VAL A 37 -1.45 9.78 -8.79
CA VAL A 37 -1.11 10.51 -10.01
C VAL A 37 -1.32 12.01 -9.81
N SER A 38 -2.46 12.45 -9.30
CA SER A 38 -2.76 13.87 -9.07
C SER A 38 -1.86 14.49 -8.00
N ALA A 39 -1.41 13.70 -7.01
CA ALA A 39 -0.46 14.15 -6.00
C ALA A 39 0.95 14.40 -6.56
N VAL A 40 1.38 13.60 -7.56
CA VAL A 40 2.72 13.69 -8.16
C VAL A 40 2.73 14.61 -9.39
N ALA A 41 1.78 14.44 -10.30
CA ALA A 41 1.66 15.22 -11.54
C ALA A 41 1.14 16.65 -11.28
N GLY A 42 0.41 16.86 -10.17
CA GLY A 42 -0.27 18.11 -9.87
C GLY A 42 -1.65 18.20 -10.53
N VAL A 43 -2.50 19.07 -9.98
CA VAL A 43 -3.92 19.18 -10.38
C VAL A 43 -4.08 19.71 -11.81
N GLU A 44 -3.14 20.52 -12.27
CA GLU A 44 -3.11 21.15 -13.61
C GLU A 44 -2.51 20.25 -14.70
N ALA A 45 -2.02 19.05 -14.37
CA ALA A 45 -1.38 18.17 -15.35
C ALA A 45 -2.35 17.70 -16.43
N SER A 46 -1.89 17.75 -17.69
CA SER A 46 -2.62 17.21 -18.85
C SER A 46 -2.85 15.69 -18.71
N GLU A 47 -3.85 15.16 -19.42
CA GLU A 47 -4.14 13.71 -19.39
C GLU A 47 -2.93 12.86 -19.84
N ALA A 48 -2.16 13.33 -20.82
CA ALA A 48 -0.96 12.63 -21.27
C ALA A 48 0.11 12.54 -20.16
N GLN A 49 0.36 13.64 -19.45
CA GLN A 49 1.29 13.66 -18.31
C GLN A 49 0.80 12.78 -17.16
N ARG A 50 -0.51 12.76 -16.90
CA ARG A 50 -1.12 11.88 -15.89
C ARG A 50 -0.96 10.40 -16.26
N ALA A 51 -1.11 10.05 -17.53
CA ALA A 51 -0.92 8.67 -18.00
C ALA A 51 0.55 8.23 -17.88
N GLU A 52 1.50 9.12 -18.18
CA GLU A 52 2.93 8.86 -18.03
C GLU A 52 3.31 8.64 -16.56
N VAL A 53 2.88 9.55 -15.67
CA VAL A 53 3.08 9.40 -14.21
C VAL A 53 2.40 8.14 -13.67
N ARG A 54 1.22 7.77 -14.19
CA ARG A 54 0.53 6.53 -13.79
C ARG A 54 1.35 5.28 -14.11
N ALA A 55 1.95 5.25 -15.30
CA ALA A 55 2.80 4.16 -15.74
C ALA A 55 4.11 4.11 -14.93
N GLU A 56 4.73 5.27 -14.66
CA GLU A 56 5.94 5.38 -13.82
C GLU A 56 5.67 4.90 -12.38
N LEU A 57 4.52 5.26 -11.81
CA LEU A 57 4.08 4.81 -10.49
C LEU A 57 3.61 3.34 -10.46
N GLY A 58 3.56 2.66 -11.62
CA GLY A 58 3.14 1.26 -11.71
C GLY A 58 1.69 1.02 -11.30
N LEU A 59 0.83 2.05 -11.37
CA LEU A 59 -0.57 1.97 -10.94
C LEU A 59 -1.43 1.11 -11.88
N ASP A 60 -0.92 0.75 -13.06
CA ASP A 60 -1.55 -0.17 -13.99
C ASP A 60 -1.35 -1.65 -13.62
N ARG A 61 -0.44 -1.94 -12.68
CA ARG A 61 -0.20 -3.30 -12.18
C ARG A 61 -1.32 -3.79 -11.27
N PRO A 62 -1.54 -5.11 -11.14
CA PRO A 62 -2.50 -5.68 -10.20
C PRO A 62 -2.30 -5.18 -8.77
N ALA A 63 -3.39 -4.96 -8.03
CA ALA A 63 -3.35 -4.41 -6.67
C ALA A 63 -2.50 -5.27 -5.71
N ALA A 64 -2.47 -6.59 -5.88
CA ALA A 64 -1.65 -7.49 -5.08
C ALA A 64 -0.14 -7.28 -5.28
N GLU A 65 0.30 -7.04 -6.52
CA GLU A 65 1.69 -6.73 -6.85
C GLU A 65 2.08 -5.37 -6.26
N ARG A 66 1.24 -4.35 -6.44
CA ARG A 66 1.48 -3.01 -5.87
C ARG A 66 1.53 -3.03 -4.35
N TYR A 67 0.68 -3.84 -3.71
CA TYR A 67 0.69 -4.01 -2.26
C TYR A 67 1.97 -4.70 -1.78
N ALA A 68 2.43 -5.73 -2.48
CA ALA A 68 3.70 -6.40 -2.16
C ALA A 68 4.90 -5.44 -2.29
N ASP A 69 4.99 -4.69 -3.39
CA ASP A 69 6.03 -3.67 -3.60
C ASP A 69 5.98 -2.59 -2.53
N TRP A 70 4.79 -2.09 -2.17
CA TRP A 70 4.60 -1.10 -1.11
C TRP A 70 5.05 -1.66 0.25
N LEU A 71 4.70 -2.92 0.56
CA LEU A 71 5.03 -3.57 1.83
C LEU A 71 6.54 -3.79 1.98
N THR A 72 7.25 -4.13 0.90
CA THR A 72 8.70 -4.34 0.93
C THR A 72 9.50 -3.03 0.92
N ASN A 73 8.97 -1.95 0.35
CA ASN A 73 9.61 -0.63 0.35
C ASN A 73 9.28 0.22 1.60
N ALA A 74 8.42 -0.28 2.50
CA ALA A 74 8.04 0.43 3.72
C ALA A 74 9.10 0.39 4.84
N VAL A 75 10.28 -0.21 4.61
CA VAL A 75 11.38 -0.37 5.58
C VAL A 75 12.69 0.19 5.01
#